data_AF-A0A1I1VMP9-F1
#
_entry.id   AF-A0A1I1VMP9-F1
#
_cell.length_a   1.000
_cell.length_b   1.000
_cell.length_c   1.000
_cell.angle_alpha   90.00
_cell.angle_beta   90.00
_cell.angle_gamma   90.00
#
_symmetry.space_group_name_H-M   'P 1'
#
loop_
_entity.id
_entity.type
_entity.pdbx_description
1 polymer ?
#
loop_
_entity_poly.entity_id
_entity_poly.type
_entity_poly.pdbx_seq_one_letter_code
_entity_poly.pdbx_strand_id
1 'polypeptide(L)' 'MKKDPIGPGSTVKFDSEDGPQTGTVHEIKTDLTNGAKVALVRVAGTLSGAPWRVPVNDLTHAEAA' A
#
# COMPACT_ATOMS: atom_id res chain seq x y z
N MET A 1 -4.17 -2.66 21.33
CA MET A 1 -3.95 -3.64 20.24
C MET A 1 -2.84 -3.10 19.37
N LYS A 2 -1.72 -3.82 19.24
CA LYS A 2 -0.67 -3.41 18.30
C LYS A 2 -1.28 -3.61 16.91
N LYS A 3 -1.51 -2.53 16.16
CA LYS A 3 -1.81 -2.65 14.73
C LYS A 3 -0.66 -3.47 14.15
N ASP A 4 -0.95 -4.63 13.58
CA ASP A 4 0.05 -5.44 12.90
C ASP A 4 0.80 -4.56 11.89
N PRO A 5 2.10 -4.76 11.68
CA PRO A 5 2.82 -4.03 10.65
C PRO A 5 2.18 -4.35 9.29
N ILE A 6 1.94 -3.31 8.48
CA ILE A 6 1.49 -3.47 7.09
C ILE A 6 2.52 -4.32 6.36
N GLY A 7 2.08 -5.44 5.78
CA GLY A 7 2.93 -6.44 5.14
C GLY A 7 2.36 -6.96 3.83
N PRO A 8 3.10 -7.80 3.10
CA PRO A 8 2.59 -8.51 1.92
C PRO A 8 1.30 -9.28 2.26
N GLY A 9 0.26 -9.10 1.47
CA GLY A 9 -1.08 -9.66 1.70
C GLY A 9 -2.02 -8.76 2.52
N SER A 10 -1.52 -7.72 3.18
CA SER A 10 -2.38 -6.77 3.90
C SER A 10 -3.24 -5.96 2.92
N THR A 11 -4.54 -5.88 3.21
CA THR A 11 -5.43 -4.93 2.55
C THR A 11 -5.23 -3.56 3.16
N VAL A 12 -4.94 -2.57 2.31
CA VAL A 12 -4.61 -1.21 2.72
C VAL A 12 -5.43 -0.19 1.94
N LYS A 13 -5.67 0.94 2.59
CA LYS A 13 -6.29 2.12 2.02
C LYS A 13 -5.26 3.25 2.00
N PHE A 14 -5.25 4.02 0.93
CA PHE A 14 -4.37 5.17 0.75
C PHE A 14 -5.06 6.24 -0.10
N ASP A 15 -4.68 7.50 0.09
CA ASP A 15 -5.17 8.59 -0.74
C ASP A 15 -4.35 8.67 -2.04
N SER A 16 -5.07 8.84 -3.16
CA SER A 16 -4.50 9.07 -4.48
C SER A 16 -5.08 10.36 -5.08
N GLU A 17 -4.54 10.81 -6.20
CA GLU A 17 -5.01 12.03 -6.87
C GLU A 17 -6.49 11.95 -7.29
N ASP A 18 -6.96 10.76 -7.67
CA ASP A 18 -8.36 10.46 -7.97
C ASP A 18 -9.24 10.18 -6.73
N GLY A 19 -8.67 10.34 -5.53
CA GLY A 19 -9.33 10.07 -4.25
C GLY A 19 -8.84 8.78 -3.56
N PRO A 20 -9.51 8.35 -2.48
CA PRO A 20 -9.06 7.22 -1.67
C PRO A 20 -9.18 5.89 -2.43
N GLN A 21 -8.06 5.17 -2.53
CA GLN A 21 -7.95 3.87 -3.15
C GLN A 21 -7.78 2.77 -2.09
N THR A 22 -8.30 1.59 -2.40
CA THR A 22 -8.12 0.40 -1.57
C THR A 22 -7.49 -0.70 -2.40
N GLY A 23 -6.43 -1.31 -1.89
CA GLY A 23 -5.73 -2.38 -2.59
C GLY A 23 -5.05 -3.34 -1.63
N THR A 24 -4.33 -4.30 -2.21
CA THR A 24 -3.60 -5.32 -1.45
C THR A 24 -2.10 -5.12 -1.65
N VAL A 25 -1.35 -5.10 -0.56
CA VAL A 25 0.11 -5.03 -0.62
C VAL A 25 0.64 -6.32 -1.26
N HIS A 26 1.30 -6.19 -2.39
CA HIS A 26 1.97 -7.28 -3.07
C HIS A 26 3.37 -7.53 -2.49
N GLU A 27 4.13 -6.45 -2.25
CA GLU A 27 5.50 -6.51 -1.75
C GLU A 27 5.87 -5.19 -1.08
N ILE A 28 6.82 -5.19 -0.15
CA ILE A 28 7.38 -3.96 0.43
C ILE A 28 8.86 -3.91 0.11
N LYS A 29 9.30 -2.81 -0.51
CA LYS A 29 10.70 -2.54 -0.80
C LYS A 29 11.17 -1.36 0.03
N THR A 30 12.45 -1.39 0.39
CA THR A 30 13.11 -0.19 0.91
C THR A 30 13.70 0.57 -0.27
N ASP A 31 13.32 1.82 -0.43
CA ASP A 31 13.98 2.73 -1.35
C ASP A 31 15.39 3.02 -0.80
N LEU A 32 16.40 2.67 -1.59
CA LEU A 32 17.81 2.79 -1.17
C LEU A 32 18.33 4.23 -1.26
N THR A 33 17.58 5.13 -1.89
CA THR A 33 17.96 6.54 -2.07
C THR A 33 17.65 7.35 -0.81
N ASN A 34 16.55 7.04 -0.13
CA ASN A 34 16.09 7.77 1.06
C ASN A 34 15.84 6.88 2.29
N GLY A 35 16.01 5.56 2.19
CA GLY A 35 15.76 4.61 3.26
C GLY A 35 14.28 4.38 3.58
N ALA A 36 13.35 4.95 2.81
CA ALA A 36 11.92 4.85 3.05
C ALA A 36 11.39 3.47 2.64
N LYS A 37 10.43 2.93 3.40
CA LYS A 37 9.71 1.71 3.02
C LYS A 37 8.56 2.09 2.09
N VAL A 38 8.53 1.49 0.90
CA VAL A 38 7.51 1.67 -0.13
C VAL A 38 6.82 0.33 -0.37
N ALA A 39 5.51 0.29 -0.21
CA ALA A 39 4.71 -0.86 -0.59
C ALA A 39 4.31 -0.78 -2.07
N LEU A 40 4.35 -1.94 -2.72
CA LEU A 40 3.77 -2.19 -4.02
C LEU A 40 2.32 -2.66 -3.82
N VAL A 41 1.35 -1.77 -3.96
CA VAL A 41 -0.07 -2.05 -3.72
C VAL A 41 -0.79 -2.33 -5.03
N ARG A 42 -1.39 -3.51 -5.17
CA ARG A 42 -2.25 -3.83 -6.33
C ARG A 42 -3.66 -3.36 -6.05
N VAL A 43 -4.16 -2.48 -6.91
CA VAL A 43 -5.55 -2.01 -6.92
C VAL A 43 -6.19 -2.49 -8.21
N ALA A 44 -7.26 -3.30 -8.10
CA ALA A 44 -7.94 -3.86 -9.27
C ALA A 44 -8.50 -2.76 -10.17
N GLY A 45 -8.30 -2.88 -11.49
CA GLY A 45 -8.82 -1.92 -12.47
C GLY A 45 -8.00 -0.63 -12.62
N THR A 46 -6.84 -0.52 -11.96
CA THR A 46 -5.96 0.66 -12.06
C THR A 46 -4.61 0.30 -12.69
N LEU A 47 -3.91 1.30 -13.25
CA LEU A 47 -2.55 1.19 -13.79
C LEU A 47 -2.31 0.00 -14.75
N SER A 48 -3.33 -0.45 -15.49
CA SER A 48 -3.26 -1.66 -16.34
C SER A 48 -2.75 -2.92 -15.62
N GLY A 49 -3.01 -3.03 -14.31
CA GLY A 49 -2.57 -4.15 -13.48
C GLY A 49 -1.18 -4.00 -12.85
N ALA A 50 -0.48 -2.88 -13.08
CA ALA A 50 0.75 -2.57 -12.38
C ALA A 50 0.48 -2.16 -10.92
N PRO A 51 1.37 -2.51 -9.96
CA PRO A 51 1.21 -2.09 -8.57
C PRO A 51 1.55 -0.61 -8.37
N TRP A 52 0.77 0.05 -7.54
CA TRP A 52 1.04 1.38 -7.01
C TRP A 52 2.25 1.37 -6.09
N ARG A 53 3.09 2.39 -6.17
CA ARG A 53 4.24 2.57 -5.26
C ARG A 53 3.83 3.58 -4.21
N VAL A 54 3.48 3.12 -3.01
CA VAL A 54 2.97 3.98 -1.94
C VAL A 54 3.87 3.84 -0.71
N PRO A 55 4.34 4.93 -0.11
CA PRO A 55 5.13 4.85 1.12
C PRO A 55 4.31 4.15 2.20
N VAL A 56 4.92 3.25 2.97
CA VAL A 56 4.23 2.50 4.02
C VAL A 56 3.63 3.43 5.09
N ASN A 57 4.20 4.62 5.26
CA ASN A 57 3.69 5.64 6.18
C ASN A 57 2.36 6.26 5.73
N ASP A 58 2.06 6.24 4.43
CA ASP A 58 0.82 6.75 3.84
C ASP A 58 -0.27 5.67 3.75
N LEU A 59 0.05 4.43 4.13
CA LEU A 59 -0.89 3.32 4.11
C LEU A 59 -1.61 3.19 5.44
N THR A 60 -2.91 2.98 5.36
CA THR A 60 -3.73 2.60 6.52
C THR A 60 -4.28 1.19 6.30
N HIS A 61 -4.29 0.34 7.32
CA HIS A 61 -5.01 -0.94 7.23
C HIS A 61 -6.48 -0.67 6.90
N ALA A 62 -6.97 -1.28 5.81
CA ALA A 62 -8.39 -1.37 5.58
C ALA A 62 -8.90 -2.44 6.53
N GLU A 63 -9.50 -2.02 7.64
CA GLU A 63 -10.13 -2.95 8.59
C GLU A 63 -11.12 -3.82 7.80
N ALA A 64 -10.94 -5.14 7.85
CA ALA A 64 -11.99 -6.05 7.42
C ALA A 64 -13.09 -5.94 8.49
N ALA A 65 -14.20 -5.30 8.12
CA ALA A 65 -15.40 -5.23 8.92
C ALA A 65 -15.98 -6.64 9.19
#